data_AF-A0AAV7SH23-F1
#
_entry.id   AF-A0AAV7SH23-F1
#
_cell.length_a   1.000
_cell.length_b   1.000
_cell.length_c   1.000
_cell.angle_alpha   90.00
_cell.angle_beta   90.00
_cell.angle_gamma   90.00
#
_symmetry.space_group_name_H-M   'P 1'
#
loop_
_entity.id
_entity.type
_entity.pdbx_description
1 polymer ?
#
loop_
_entity_poly.entity_id
_entity_poly.type
_entity_poly.pdbx_seq_one_letter_code
_entity_poly.pdbx_strand_id
1 'polypeptide(L)'
;SAAETEVVNAYLNSADLPFLAAPQRELKADTTIEEPREALSKINRGKAPGQDSFPVEFYQAYGNQLAELLLAVFREARESGLLPGSLREEVICIIPKKGEM
;
A
#
# COMPACT_ATOMS: atom_id res chain seq x y z
N SER A 1 -20.84 -1.50 -14.24
CA SER A 1 -21.46 -2.54 -15.10
C SER A 1 -20.38 -3.19 -15.96
N ALA A 2 -20.64 -4.35 -16.58
CA ALA A 2 -19.64 -5.03 -17.42
C ALA A 2 -19.04 -4.14 -18.53
N ALA A 3 -19.84 -3.21 -19.08
CA ALA A 3 -19.42 -2.27 -20.10
C ALA A 3 -18.40 -1.22 -19.60
N GLU A 4 -18.49 -0.80 -18.34
CA GLU A 4 -17.55 0.17 -17.74
C GLU A 4 -16.17 -0.46 -17.52
N THR A 5 -16.14 -1.73 -17.08
CA THR A 5 -14.89 -2.49 -16.92
C THR A 5 -14.16 -2.67 -18.25
N GLU A 6 -14.91 -2.87 -19.34
CA GLU A 6 -14.36 -3.05 -20.68
C GLU A 6 -13.68 -1.77 -21.20
N VAL A 7 -14.29 -0.60 -20.96
CA VAL A 7 -13.71 0.71 -21.30
C VAL A 7 -12.44 1.00 -20.50
N VAL A 8 -12.45 0.72 -19.19
CA VAL A 8 -11.28 0.91 -18.32
C VAL A 8 -10.12 0.02 -18.79
N ASN A 9 -10.40 -1.25 -19.09
CA ASN A 9 -9.38 -2.17 -19.58
C ASN A 9 -8.84 -1.74 -20.94
N ALA A 10 -9.69 -1.27 -21.86
CA ALA A 10 -9.26 -0.75 -23.15
C ALA A 10 -8.30 0.43 -23.00
N TYR A 11 -8.61 1.38 -22.10
CA TYR A 11 -7.72 2.49 -21.78
C TYR A 11 -6.39 2.03 -21.20
N LEU A 12 -6.42 1.20 -20.14
CA LEU A 12 -5.20 0.71 -19.47
C LEU A 12 -4.28 -0.07 -20.42
N ASN A 13 -4.84 -0.86 -21.33
CA ASN A 13 -4.08 -1.61 -22.33
C ASN A 13 -3.47 -0.72 -23.42
N SER A 14 -4.06 0.46 -23.68
CA SER A 14 -3.56 1.42 -24.67
C SER A 14 -2.55 2.41 -24.10
N ALA A 15 -2.52 2.57 -22.77
CA ALA A 15 -1.63 3.49 -22.09
C ALA A 15 -0.19 2.96 -22.09
N ASP A 16 0.78 3.85 -22.31
CA ASP A 16 2.21 3.55 -22.18
C ASP A 16 2.60 3.50 -20.69
N LEU A 17 2.18 2.43 -20.02
CA LEU A 17 2.42 2.22 -18.60
C LEU A 17 3.82 1.61 -18.41
N PRO A 18 4.60 2.10 -17.43
CA PRO A 18 5.93 1.57 -17.16
C PRO A 18 5.84 0.09 -16.75
N PHE A 19 6.52 -0.78 -17.52
CA PHE A 19 6.62 -2.20 -17.23
C PHE A 19 7.91 -2.49 -16.48
N LEU A 20 7.79 -3.14 -15.31
CA LEU A 20 8.97 -3.62 -14.58
C LEU A 20 9.56 -4.83 -15.32
N ALA A 21 10.87 -4.81 -15.63
CA ALA A 21 11.57 -5.97 -16.17
C ALA A 21 11.66 -7.09 -15.11
N ALA A 22 11.88 -8.34 -15.54
CA ALA A 22 11.98 -9.50 -14.64
C ALA A 22 12.85 -9.29 -13.38
N PRO A 23 14.10 -8.75 -13.45
CA PRO A 23 14.91 -8.56 -12.24
C PRO A 23 14.39 -7.46 -11.30
N GLN A 24 13.50 -6.58 -11.77
CA GLN A 24 12.87 -5.55 -10.94
C GLN A 24 11.60 -6.07 -10.24
N ARG A 25 11.08 -7.23 -10.65
CA ARG A 25 9.89 -7.86 -10.05
C ARG A 25 10.22 -8.75 -8.86
N GLU A 26 11.47 -9.16 -8.75
CA GLU A 26 11.91 -10.03 -7.67
C GLU A 26 12.21 -9.21 -6.41
N LEU A 27 11.66 -9.65 -5.27
CA LEU A 27 12.11 -9.18 -3.98
C LEU A 27 13.54 -9.70 -3.76
N LYS A 28 14.48 -8.77 -3.58
CA LYS A 28 15.91 -9.07 -3.48
C LYS A 28 16.30 -9.74 -2.15
N ALA A 29 15.45 -9.66 -1.12
CA ALA A 29 15.73 -10.16 0.22
C ALA A 29 14.45 -10.45 1.01
N ASP A 30 14.64 -11.16 2.11
CA ASP A 30 13.62 -11.42 3.13
C ASP A 30 13.34 -10.17 3.96
N THR A 31 12.06 -9.95 4.26
CA THR A 31 11.65 -8.89 5.18
C THR A 31 12.16 -9.20 6.59
N THR A 32 12.83 -8.24 7.20
CA THR A 32 13.33 -8.35 8.59
C THR A 32 12.39 -7.63 9.54
N ILE A 33 12.47 -7.91 10.85
CA ILE A 33 11.65 -7.20 11.85
C ILE A 33 12.03 -5.72 11.99
N GLU A 34 13.26 -5.35 11.64
CA GLU A 34 13.74 -3.98 11.76
C GLU A 34 13.13 -3.05 10.71
N GLU A 35 12.80 -3.57 9.52
CA GLU A 35 12.17 -2.79 8.45
C GLU A 35 10.80 -2.19 8.85
N PRO A 36 9.80 -2.97 9.31
CA PRO A 36 8.54 -2.40 9.77
C PRO A 36 8.70 -1.56 11.04
N ARG A 37 9.62 -1.90 11.95
CA ARG A 37 9.92 -1.06 13.13
C ARG A 37 10.41 0.32 12.74
N GLU A 38 11.41 0.37 11.86
CA GLU A 38 11.99 1.60 11.36
C GLU A 38 10.95 2.41 10.57
N ALA A 39 10.17 1.75 9.71
CA ALA A 39 9.09 2.39 8.97
C ALA A 39 8.07 3.05 9.90
N LEU A 40 7.58 2.33 10.92
CA LEU A 40 6.63 2.86 11.92
C LEU A 40 7.21 4.04 12.70
N SER A 41 8.50 4.00 13.03
CA SER A 41 9.19 5.10 13.71
C SER A 41 9.28 6.39 12.89
N LYS A 42 9.32 6.25 11.55
CA LYS A 42 9.53 7.36 10.60
C LYS A 42 8.21 7.94 10.06
N ILE A 43 7.05 7.46 10.53
CA ILE A 43 5.76 8.01 10.11
C ILE A 43 5.64 9.47 10.54
N ASN A 44 5.32 10.34 9.57
CA ASN A 44 5.11 11.75 9.82
C ASN A 44 3.85 11.98 10.67
N ARG A 45 3.99 12.78 11.73
CA ARG A 45 2.86 13.18 12.59
C ARG A 45 1.97 14.24 11.95
N GLY A 46 0.79 14.45 12.53
CA GLY A 46 -0.17 15.47 12.08
C GLY A 46 -0.87 15.13 10.77
N LYS A 47 -0.86 13.85 10.37
CA LYS A 47 -1.66 13.34 9.26
C LYS A 47 -3.06 12.99 9.76
N ALA A 48 -4.05 13.19 8.90
CA ALA A 48 -5.40 12.71 9.18
C ALA A 48 -5.39 11.18 9.28
N PRO A 49 -6.16 10.57 10.20
CA PRO A 49 -6.32 9.12 10.27
C PRO A 49 -6.82 8.52 8.95
N GLY A 50 -6.46 7.27 8.71
CA GLY A 50 -6.97 6.50 7.58
C GLY A 50 -8.41 6.04 7.78
N GLN A 51 -8.86 5.09 6.97
CA GLN A 51 -10.20 4.49 7.08
C GLN A 51 -10.42 3.76 8.41
N ASP A 52 -9.34 3.33 9.07
CA ASP A 52 -9.36 2.67 10.37
C ASP A 52 -9.50 3.66 11.56
N SER A 53 -9.49 4.96 11.28
CA SER A 53 -9.62 6.04 12.27
C SER A 53 -8.52 6.09 13.33
N PHE A 54 -7.42 5.33 13.18
CA PHE A 54 -6.30 5.38 14.11
C PHE A 54 -5.34 6.51 13.74
N PRO A 55 -4.92 7.35 14.70
CA PRO A 55 -3.92 8.39 14.45
C PRO A 55 -2.51 7.79 14.42
N VAL A 56 -1.55 8.53 13.86
CA VAL A 56 -0.14 8.10 13.76
C VAL A 56 0.44 7.71 15.13
N GLU A 57 0.04 8.41 16.18
CA GLU A 57 0.46 8.16 17.56
C GLU A 57 0.10 6.76 18.05
N PHE A 58 -1.01 6.18 17.56
CA PHE A 58 -1.39 4.79 17.87
C PHE A 58 -0.34 3.83 17.30
N TYR A 59 0.00 3.95 16.02
CA TYR A 59 0.95 3.04 15.39
C TYR A 59 2.37 3.19 15.96
N GLN A 60 2.75 4.41 16.38
CA GLN A 60 4.03 4.63 17.07
C GLN A 60 4.02 4.02 18.48
N ALA A 61 2.93 4.16 19.23
CA ALA A 61 2.82 3.62 20.59
C ALA A 61 2.85 2.10 20.62
N TYR A 62 2.21 1.44 19.66
CA TYR A 62 2.15 -0.03 19.54
C TYR A 62 3.12 -0.59 18.49
N GLY A 63 4.12 0.20 18.10
CA GLY A 63 4.96 -0.09 16.92
C GLY A 63 5.69 -1.43 16.98
N ASN A 64 6.10 -1.88 18.17
CA ASN A 64 6.75 -3.17 18.34
C ASN A 64 5.79 -4.35 18.06
N GLN A 65 4.57 -4.30 18.59
CA GLN A 65 3.57 -5.35 18.38
C GLN A 65 3.08 -5.34 16.93
N LEU A 66 2.87 -4.15 16.37
CA LEU A 66 2.47 -3.98 14.99
C LEU A 66 3.56 -4.46 14.02
N ALA A 67 4.83 -4.22 14.31
CA ALA A 67 5.93 -4.69 13.47
C ALA A 67 5.97 -6.22 13.36
N GLU A 68 5.70 -6.95 14.45
CA GLU A 68 5.62 -8.41 14.43
C GLU A 68 4.45 -8.91 13.56
N LEU A 69 3.28 -8.27 13.69
CA LEU A 69 2.11 -8.58 12.88
C LEU A 69 2.36 -8.29 11.38
N LEU A 70 2.93 -7.13 11.08
CA LEU A 70 3.26 -6.72 9.71
C LEU A 70 4.30 -7.65 9.08
N LEU A 71 5.31 -8.08 9.85
CA LEU A 71 6.30 -9.04 9.38
C LEU A 71 5.65 -10.38 9.00
N ALA A 72 4.70 -10.87 9.81
CA ALA A 72 3.96 -12.09 9.48
C ALA A 72 3.14 -11.92 8.19
N VAL A 73 2.43 -10.80 8.05
CA VAL A 73 1.65 -10.46 6.84
C VAL A 73 2.55 -10.40 5.60
N PHE A 74 3.72 -9.75 5.66
CA PHE A 74 4.60 -9.64 4.51
C PHE A 74 5.24 -10.97 4.11
N ARG A 75 5.53 -11.85 5.08
CA ARG A 75 6.01 -13.20 4.79
C ARG A 75 4.94 -14.04 4.09
N GLU A 76 3.71 -14.03 4.60
CA GLU A 76 2.59 -14.72 3.96
C GLU A 76 2.30 -14.16 2.56
N ALA A 77 2.32 -12.83 2.40
CA ALA A 77 2.10 -12.20 1.12
C ALA A 77 3.18 -12.56 0.10
N ARG A 78 4.42 -12.72 0.55
CA ARG A 78 5.53 -13.17 -0.31
C ARG A 78 5.36 -14.62 -0.74
N GLU A 79 4.97 -15.51 0.18
CA GLU A 79 4.78 -16.93 -0.11
C GLU A 79 3.57 -17.17 -1.03
N SER A 80 2.48 -16.45 -0.79
CA SER A 80 1.25 -16.56 -1.59
C SER A 80 1.28 -15.72 -2.89
N GLY A 81 2.21 -14.76 -2.99
CA GLY A 81 2.26 -13.79 -4.08
C GLY A 81 1.14 -12.73 -4.04
N LEU A 82 0.37 -12.64 -2.94
CA LEU A 82 -0.79 -11.76 -2.82
C LEU A 82 -0.83 -11.07 -1.46
N LEU A 83 -1.08 -9.77 -1.45
CA LEU A 83 -1.39 -9.05 -0.22
C LEU A 83 -2.78 -9.44 0.32
N PRO A 84 -3.03 -9.29 1.64
CA PRO A 84 -4.37 -9.44 2.20
C PRO A 84 -5.38 -8.56 1.46
N GLY A 85 -6.64 -9.02 1.37
CA GLY A 85 -7.69 -8.29 0.64
C GLY A 85 -7.88 -6.85 1.13
N SER A 86 -7.85 -6.65 2.45
CA SER A 86 -7.96 -5.31 3.07
C SER A 86 -6.82 -4.36 2.69
N LEU A 87 -5.64 -4.86 2.32
CA LEU A 87 -4.52 -4.04 1.83
C LEU A 87 -4.60 -3.78 0.31
N ARG A 88 -5.58 -4.39 -0.38
CA ARG A 88 -5.85 -4.19 -1.81
C ARG A 88 -7.11 -3.35 -2.06
N GLU A 89 -7.82 -2.98 -1.01
CA GLU A 89 -8.99 -2.12 -1.04
C GLU A 89 -8.58 -0.69 -0.72
N GLU A 90 -8.94 0.27 -1.58
CA GLU A 90 -8.70 1.70 -1.35
C GLU A 90 -9.87 2.55 -1.86
N VAL A 91 -10.03 3.74 -1.27
CA VAL A 91 -10.97 4.76 -1.75
C VAL A 91 -10.21 5.80 -2.56
N ILE A 92 -10.57 5.91 -3.84
CA ILE A 92 -10.02 6.94 -4.73
C ILE A 92 -10.86 8.21 -4.58
N CYS A 93 -10.22 9.31 -4.19
CA CYS A 93 -10.86 10.63 -4.16
C CYS A 93 -10.11 11.62 -5.08
N ILE A 94 -10.88 12.46 -5.79
CA ILE A 94 -10.33 13.53 -6.62
C ILE A 94 -10.16 14.76 -5.73
N ILE A 95 -8.91 15.18 -5.51
CA ILE A 95 -8.61 16.41 -4.79
C ILE A 95 -8.29 17.50 -5.84
N PRO A 96 -9.15 18.51 -6.03
CA PRO A 96 -8.91 19.58 -6.99
C PRO A 96 -7.71 20.44 -6.54
N LYS A 97 -6.87 20.82 -7.51
CA LYS A 97 -5.77 21.77 -7.25
C LYS A 97 -6.34 23.17 -7.05
N LYS A 98 -5.68 23.96 -6.20
CA LYS A 98 -6.07 25.35 -5.96
C LYS A 98 -5.91 26.18 -7.23
N GLY A 99 -7.00 26.75 -7.74
CA GLY A 99 -7.01 27.65 -8.91
C GLY A 99 -7.46 27.01 -10.23
N GLU A 100 -7.76 25.71 -10.23
CA GLU A 100 -8.39 25.02 -11.36
C GLU A 100 -9.82 24.63 -10.94
N MET A 101 -10.73 25.61 -11.01
CA MET A 101 -12.17 25.42 -11.16
C MET A 101 -12.67 26.38 -12.22
#